data_AF-A0A923CD51-F1
#
_entry.id   AF-A0A923CD51-F1
#
_cell.length_a   1.000
_cell.length_b   1.000
_cell.length_c   1.000
_cell.angle_alpha   90.00
_cell.angle_beta   90.00
_cell.angle_gamma   90.00
#
_symmetry.space_group_name_H-M   'P 1'
#
loop_
_entity.id
_entity.type
_entity.pdbx_description
1 polymer ?
#
loop_
_entity_poly.entity_id
_entity_poly.type
_entity_poly.pdbx_seq_one_letter_code
_entity_poly.pdbx_strand_id
1 'polypeptide(L)'
;MAAASGVIASGCSTALDDKGPTVKTEIVRPAVPASARQPCAAPSALPDRDITEAEATSLWGRDRAALRQCEPRRAAAIAAIDGTTP
;
A
#
# COMPACT_ATOMS: atom_id res chain seq x y z
N MET A 1 -75.43 -3.72 -21.76
CA MET A 1 -74.25 -2.86 -21.98
C MET A 1 -73.89 -2.21 -20.65
N ALA A 2 -72.81 -2.65 -20.00
CA ALA A 2 -72.23 -1.97 -18.86
C ALA A 2 -70.72 -1.91 -19.13
N ALA A 3 -70.20 -0.71 -19.37
CA ALA A 3 -68.78 -0.47 -19.62
C ALA A 3 -68.11 -0.16 -18.28
N ALA A 4 -67.22 -1.05 -17.84
CA ALA A 4 -66.34 -0.79 -16.70
C ALA A 4 -65.01 -0.28 -17.24
N SER A 5 -64.77 1.02 -17.10
CA SER A 5 -63.50 1.65 -17.47
C SER A 5 -62.49 1.44 -16.34
N GLY A 6 -61.62 0.45 -16.48
CA GLY A 6 -60.45 0.27 -15.62
C GLY A 6 -59.31 1.19 -16.08
N VAL A 7 -58.94 2.18 -15.27
CA VAL A 7 -57.73 2.97 -15.49
C VAL A 7 -56.52 2.10 -15.13
N ILE A 8 -55.83 1.59 -16.14
CA ILE A 8 -54.57 0.87 -15.94
C ILE A 8 -53.49 1.94 -15.73
N ALA A 9 -53.20 2.26 -14.48
CA ALA A 9 -52.01 3.03 -14.14
C ALA A 9 -50.79 2.16 -14.47
N SER A 10 -50.23 2.36 -15.66
CA SER A 10 -48.97 1.75 -16.06
C SER A 10 -47.85 2.51 -15.34
N GLY A 11 -47.53 2.06 -14.12
CA GLY A 11 -46.31 2.49 -13.46
C GLY A 11 -45.14 1.91 -14.25
N CYS A 12 -44.22 2.76 -14.71
CA CYS A 12 -42.95 2.34 -15.30
C CYS A 12 -42.12 1.62 -14.24
N SER A 13 -42.44 0.36 -13.95
CA SER A 13 -41.52 -0.53 -13.25
C SER A 13 -40.38 -0.76 -14.23
N THR A 14 -39.21 -0.18 -13.96
CA THR A 14 -37.99 -0.56 -14.65
C THR A 14 -37.77 -2.02 -14.32
N ALA A 15 -38.15 -2.92 -15.22
CA ALA A 15 -37.69 -4.29 -15.16
C ALA A 15 -36.16 -4.22 -15.10
N LEU A 16 -35.59 -4.64 -13.96
CA LEU A 16 -34.16 -4.89 -13.90
C LEU A 16 -33.92 -6.01 -14.90
N ASP A 17 -33.13 -5.78 -15.94
CA ASP A 17 -32.63 -6.87 -16.78
C ASP A 17 -32.14 -7.99 -15.85
N ASP A 18 -32.61 -9.23 -16.06
CA ASP A 18 -32.23 -10.41 -15.24
C ASP A 18 -30.70 -10.59 -15.17
N LYS A 19 -29.98 -9.95 -16.09
CA LYS A 19 -28.53 -9.73 -16.02
C LYS A 19 -28.26 -8.38 -15.35
N GLY A 20 -28.25 -8.38 -14.02
CA GLY A 20 -27.70 -7.28 -13.24
C GLY A 20 -26.28 -6.89 -13.71
N PRO A 21 -25.80 -5.68 -13.39
CA PRO A 21 -24.52 -5.19 -13.88
C PRO A 21 -23.39 -6.15 -13.52
N THR A 22 -22.53 -6.47 -14.50
CA THR A 22 -21.33 -7.27 -14.26
C THR A 22 -20.29 -6.42 -13.52
N VAL A 23 -20.11 -6.68 -12.23
CA VAL A 23 -19.09 -6.01 -11.40
C VAL A 23 -17.74 -6.67 -11.66
N LYS A 24 -16.77 -5.92 -12.21
CA LYS A 24 -15.38 -6.35 -12.33
C LYS A 24 -14.53 -5.64 -11.29
N THR A 25 -13.92 -6.40 -10.40
CA THR A 25 -12.91 -5.88 -9.47
C THR A 25 -11.53 -5.95 -10.10
N GLU A 26 -10.72 -4.92 -9.85
CA GLU A 26 -9.32 -4.87 -10.28
C GLU A 26 -8.44 -4.51 -9.08
N ILE A 27 -7.31 -5.20 -8.95
CA ILE A 27 -6.30 -4.87 -7.95
C ILE A 27 -5.41 -3.77 -8.52
N VAL A 28 -5.60 -2.54 -8.05
CA VAL A 28 -4.78 -1.40 -8.44
C VAL A 28 -3.56 -1.33 -7.53
N ARG A 29 -2.35 -1.30 -8.12
CA ARG A 29 -1.12 -1.10 -7.35
C ARG A 29 -0.96 0.38 -6.98
N PRO A 30 -0.70 0.71 -5.70
CA PRO A 30 -0.47 2.08 -5.31
C PRO A 30 0.83 2.61 -5.91
N ALA A 31 0.80 3.87 -6.37
CA ALA A 31 2.00 4.55 -6.82
C ALA A 31 2.91 4.86 -5.63
N VAL A 32 4.20 4.53 -5.76
CA VAL A 32 5.20 4.78 -4.72
C VAL A 32 6.04 6.00 -5.11
N PRO A 33 6.17 7.02 -4.25
CA PRO A 33 7.03 8.15 -4.53
C PRO A 33 8.50 7.70 -4.60
N ALA A 34 9.29 8.35 -5.47
CA ALA A 34 10.70 8.00 -5.66
C ALA A 34 11.54 8.09 -4.37
N SER A 35 11.15 8.96 -3.43
CA SER A 35 11.77 9.09 -2.11
C SER A 35 11.63 7.82 -1.27
N ALA A 36 10.50 7.12 -1.34
CA ALA A 36 10.27 5.89 -0.58
C ALA A 36 11.06 4.69 -1.12
N ARG A 37 11.59 4.80 -2.35
CA ARG A 37 12.49 3.80 -2.95
C ARG A 37 13.96 4.05 -2.61
N GLN A 38 14.30 5.20 -2.02
CA GLN A 38 15.69 5.52 -1.66
C GLN A 38 16.17 4.57 -0.55
N PRO A 39 17.37 3.99 -0.68
CA PRO A 39 18.00 3.20 0.38
C PRO A 39 18.11 4.00 1.68
N CYS A 40 18.08 3.30 2.81
CA CYS A 40 18.40 3.93 4.08
C CYS A 40 19.89 4.26 4.14
N ALA A 41 20.27 5.16 5.06
CA ALA A 41 21.67 5.48 5.29
C ALA A 41 22.47 4.21 5.62
N ALA A 42 23.62 4.04 4.98
CA ALA A 42 24.55 2.97 5.31
C ALA A 42 25.11 3.17 6.74
N PRO A 43 25.56 2.10 7.40
CA PRO A 43 26.27 2.20 8.67
C PRO A 43 27.46 3.14 8.56
N SER A 44 27.74 3.82 9.66
CA SER A 44 28.88 4.73 9.77
C SER A 44 30.17 3.92 9.73
N ALA A 45 31.14 4.34 8.91
CA ALA A 45 32.46 3.74 8.94
C ALA A 45 33.15 4.08 10.26
N LEU A 46 33.68 3.07 10.94
CA LEU A 46 34.49 3.29 12.13
C LEU A 46 35.86 3.87 11.72
N PRO A 47 36.40 4.84 12.48
CA PRO A 47 37.73 5.37 12.21
C PRO A 47 38.79 4.32 12.49
N ASP A 48 39.92 4.40 11.77
CA ASP A 48 41.09 3.54 11.99
C ASP A 48 41.93 4.04 13.19
N ARG A 49 41.29 4.05 14.36
CA ARG A 49 41.84 4.37 15.67
C ARG A 49 40.96 3.81 16.78
N ASP A 50 41.49 3.79 18.00
CA ASP A 50 40.68 3.49 19.18
C ASP A 50 39.54 4.53 19.33
N ILE A 51 38.34 4.04 19.61
CA ILE A 51 37.16 4.85 19.86
C ILE A 51 36.82 4.86 21.34
N THR A 52 36.30 5.99 21.82
CA THR A 52 35.82 6.11 23.19
C THR A 52 34.50 5.36 23.37
N GLU A 53 34.14 5.05 24.62
CA GLU A 53 32.85 4.44 24.95
C GLU A 53 31.65 5.29 24.46
N ALA A 54 31.77 6.62 24.57
CA ALA A 54 30.74 7.55 24.11
C ALA A 54 30.57 7.49 22.58
N GLU A 55 31.68 7.43 21.84
CA GLU A 55 31.65 7.26 20.38
C GLU A 55 31.06 5.91 19.98
N ALA A 56 31.49 4.83 20.64
CA ALA A 56 30.97 3.49 20.41
C ALA A 56 29.45 3.44 20.62
N THR A 57 28.95 4.02 21.71
CA THR A 57 27.51 4.07 22.02
C THR A 57 26.73 4.83 20.96
N SER A 58 27.24 5.99 20.52
CA SER A 58 26.58 6.83 19.51
C SER A 58 26.53 6.16 18.14
N LEU A 59 27.66 5.61 17.68
CA LEU A 59 27.79 4.94 16.38
C LEU A 59 26.93 3.66 16.36
N TRP A 60 26.95 2.89 17.44
CA TRP A 60 26.20 1.64 17.56
C TRP A 60 24.68 1.84 17.48
N GLY A 61 24.14 2.82 18.21
CA GLY A 61 22.71 3.10 18.23
C GLY A 61 22.17 3.48 16.85
N ARG A 62 22.89 4.36 16.16
CA ARG A 62 22.56 4.82 14.80
C ARG A 62 22.61 3.67 13.80
N ASP A 63 23.68 2.90 13.80
CA ASP A 63 23.90 1.85 12.81
C ASP A 63 22.93 0.69 12.99
N ARG A 64 22.59 0.32 14.24
CA ARG A 64 21.58 -0.73 14.47
C ARG A 64 20.18 -0.31 14.05
N ALA A 65 19.80 0.95 14.23
CA ALA A 65 18.50 1.44 13.76
C ALA A 65 18.43 1.39 12.22
N ALA A 66 19.51 1.79 11.54
CA ALA A 66 19.61 1.70 10.09
C ALA A 66 19.55 0.25 9.58
N LEU A 67 20.39 -0.63 10.15
CA LEU A 67 20.55 -2.03 9.71
C LEU A 67 19.36 -2.93 10.05
N ARG A 68 18.78 -2.80 11.25
CA ARG A 68 17.75 -3.74 11.71
C ARG A 68 16.33 -3.26 11.51
N GLN A 69 16.13 -1.96 11.30
CA GLN A 69 14.78 -1.38 11.26
C GLN A 69 14.53 -0.59 9.99
N CYS A 70 15.38 0.37 9.61
CA CYS A 70 15.10 1.19 8.43
C CYS A 70 15.10 0.37 7.14
N GLU A 71 16.24 -0.26 6.84
CA GLU A 71 16.45 -0.97 5.57
C GLU A 71 15.49 -2.16 5.41
N PRO A 72 15.35 -3.07 6.39
CA PRO A 72 14.47 -4.23 6.23
C PRO A 72 13.00 -3.84 6.10
N ARG A 73 12.54 -2.82 6.82
CA ARG A 73 11.14 -2.35 6.73
C ARG A 73 10.87 -1.69 5.39
N ARG A 74 11.78 -0.85 4.89
CA ARG A 74 11.61 -0.21 3.58
C ARG A 74 11.60 -1.26 2.48
N ALA A 75 12.59 -2.17 2.47
CA ALA A 75 12.68 -3.23 1.47
C ALA A 75 11.42 -4.11 1.46
N ALA A 76 10.94 -4.54 2.63
CA ALA A 76 9.69 -5.31 2.76
C ALA A 76 8.47 -4.55 2.25
N ALA A 77 8.34 -3.26 2.56
CA ALA A 77 7.22 -2.44 2.09
C ALA A 77 7.23 -2.29 0.56
N ILE A 78 8.40 -2.02 -0.03
CA ILE A 78 8.55 -1.93 -1.50
C ILE A 78 8.27 -3.27 -2.16
N ALA A 79 8.82 -4.36 -1.64
CA ALA A 79 8.59 -5.71 -2.16
C ALA A 79 7.10 -6.08 -2.13
N ALA A 80 6.37 -5.75 -1.06
CA ALA A 80 4.94 -5.98 -0.96
C ALA A 80 4.13 -5.20 -2.02
N ILE A 81 4.53 -3.95 -2.31
CA ILE A 81 3.85 -3.12 -3.32
C ILE A 81 4.17 -3.61 -4.74
N ASP A 82 5.43 -3.95 -5.00
CA ASP A 82 5.91 -4.44 -6.29
C ASP A 82 5.46 -5.90 -6.54
N GLY A 83 5.07 -6.62 -5.49
CA GLY A 83 4.65 -8.03 -5.54
C GLY A 83 5.82 -8.99 -5.69
N THR A 84 6.96 -8.67 -5.07
CA THR A 84 8.19 -9.47 -5.07
C THR A 84 8.53 -9.94 -3.65
N THR A 85 9.49 -10.85 -3.53
CA THR A 85 10.10 -11.19 -2.23
C THR A 85 11.10 -10.09 -1.84
N PRO A 86 11.21 -9.72 -0.55
CA PRO A 86 12.20 -8.77 -0.06
C PRO A 86 13.63 -9.29 -0.09
#